data_AF-A0A9E5PKF2-F1
#
_entry.id   AF-A0A9E5PKF2-F1
#
_cell.length_a   1.000
_cell.length_b   1.000
_cell.length_c   1.000
_cell.angle_alpha   90.00
_cell.angle_beta   90.00
_cell.angle_gamma   90.00
#
_symmetry.space_group_name_H-M   'P 1'
#
loop_
_entity.id
_entity.type
_entity.pdbx_description
1 polymer ?
#
loop_
_entity_poly.entity_id
_entity_poly.type
_entity_poly.pdbx_seq_one_letter_code
_entity_poly.pdbx_strand_id
1 'polypeptide(L)'
;MPRTGNGRSIIARTLIVGAYVVVFWVLLPAILWFAATALDRSLGWGREPWVGGVVVLAGGLGLVAWGMAELWFGGGGLPVSALPPPRFTRRGPYRHMRHPIYLGYNIAVFGAGLLLGSRGLGWVLAPLFAPGWVAYALIEERGLVRRFGSAYRRYQRQTGFLPRLRLYRLTQLLQFFNVLRVQVSGREHVPRKGPAVLVFNHTCYIDAAYVGAVTWRPVHHMTTAEAYRQGAKAWLVRRFVNVPVRRYRPDVVACREMLRLLAEGELIGIAIEGERAALGKYQGALPDVAGIMARLRVPVVPVGISGTYDAGPRWSDVVRRRPVRAKAGPPVVFDGSSPAVAIDEAIRALLEEDPQRVHLEGLPREKLGRVLWRCPACTNEGGWLPAELRCMRCGACYTPTQDGRFQDGAGQICSLASLGERVRSVEEEGPLHVEASVWRERSMFGPIEPLELIGEGRVRVGPDGLRFGELFIGSEAITSTGTERADTLQVATRDDMWQLRLHRGSAFRLHLAVDRWRTERRAAVSQGAVGTVAQLGNVQ
;
A
#
# COMPACT_ATOMS: atom_id res chain seq x y z
N MET A 1 9.09 -61.81 -27.06
CA MET A 1 10.33 -61.30 -26.41
C MET A 1 10.23 -59.78 -26.22
N PRO A 2 10.08 -59.26 -25.00
CA PRO A 2 10.19 -57.83 -24.76
C PRO A 2 11.66 -57.41 -24.64
N ARG A 3 12.04 -56.40 -25.42
CA ARG A 3 13.39 -55.85 -25.48
C ARG A 3 13.85 -55.30 -24.13
N THR A 4 15.05 -55.73 -23.76
CA THR A 4 15.93 -55.31 -22.66
C THR A 4 16.34 -53.83 -22.73
N GLY A 5 15.38 -52.91 -22.51
CA GLY A 5 15.61 -51.45 -22.58
C GLY A 5 15.76 -50.71 -21.23
N ASN A 6 15.37 -51.31 -20.10
CA ASN A 6 15.24 -50.57 -18.82
C ASN A 6 16.51 -50.53 -17.96
N GLY A 7 17.46 -51.45 -18.13
CA GLY A 7 18.65 -51.56 -17.27
C GLY A 7 19.60 -50.37 -17.42
N ARG A 8 19.87 -49.93 -18.66
CA ARG A 8 20.77 -48.80 -18.95
C ARG A 8 20.24 -47.46 -18.41
N SER A 9 18.93 -47.24 -18.44
CA SER A 9 18.32 -46.01 -17.88
C SER A 9 18.31 -45.99 -16.36
N ILE A 10 18.21 -47.15 -15.71
CA ILE A 10 18.26 -47.25 -14.24
C ILE A 10 19.69 -47.01 -13.76
N ILE A 11 20.68 -47.66 -14.38
CA ILE A 11 22.10 -47.49 -14.04
C ILE A 11 22.52 -46.03 -14.22
N ALA A 12 22.17 -45.39 -15.34
CA ALA A 12 22.47 -43.98 -15.59
C ALA A 12 21.84 -43.05 -14.53
N ARG A 13 20.59 -43.29 -14.14
CA ARG A 13 19.92 -42.51 -13.07
C ARG A 13 20.60 -42.71 -11.72
N THR A 14 20.94 -43.95 -11.37
CA THR A 14 21.65 -44.27 -10.12
C THR A 14 23.02 -43.60 -10.07
N LEU A 15 23.76 -43.59 -11.18
CA LEU A 15 25.07 -42.91 -11.26
C LEU A 15 24.93 -41.39 -11.10
N ILE A 16 23.92 -40.78 -11.73
CA ILE A 16 23.66 -39.33 -11.60
C ILE A 16 23.31 -38.97 -10.15
N VAL A 17 22.46 -39.77 -9.49
CA VAL A 17 22.09 -39.56 -8.08
C VAL A 17 23.31 -39.73 -7.19
N GLY A 18 24.09 -40.80 -7.39
CA GLY A 18 25.33 -41.05 -6.63
C GLY A 18 26.32 -39.91 -6.77
N ALA A 19 26.55 -39.41 -8.00
CA ALA A 19 27.40 -38.25 -8.24
C ALA A 19 26.89 -37.00 -7.52
N TYR A 20 25.58 -36.76 -7.52
CA TYR A 20 24.98 -35.62 -6.81
C TYR A 20 25.18 -35.71 -5.30
N VAL A 21 25.00 -36.90 -4.71
CA VAL A 21 25.26 -37.13 -3.28
C VAL A 21 26.72 -36.86 -2.96
N VAL A 22 27.66 -37.40 -3.75
CA VAL A 22 29.09 -37.18 -3.54
C VAL A 22 29.47 -35.70 -3.65
N VAL A 23 28.99 -35.01 -4.68
CA VAL A 23 29.35 -33.59 -4.89
C VAL A 23 28.80 -32.72 -3.75
N PHE A 24 27.52 -32.82 -3.42
CA PHE A 24 26.87 -31.87 -2.50
C PHE A 24 26.99 -32.25 -1.03
N TRP A 25 27.17 -33.53 -0.70
CA TRP A 25 27.22 -34.00 0.69
C TRP A 25 28.59 -34.50 1.15
N VAL A 26 29.56 -34.64 0.23
CA VAL A 26 30.93 -35.06 0.58
C VAL A 26 31.95 -34.03 0.13
N LEU A 27 32.08 -33.79 -1.18
CA LEU A 27 33.13 -32.93 -1.73
C LEU A 27 32.94 -31.46 -1.32
N LEU A 28 31.73 -30.93 -1.46
CA LEU A 28 31.47 -29.53 -1.15
C LEU A 28 31.68 -29.21 0.35
N PRO A 29 31.14 -29.99 1.31
CA PRO A 29 31.46 -29.80 2.73
C PRO A 29 32.95 -29.92 3.04
N ALA A 30 33.66 -30.86 2.42
CA ALA A 30 35.10 -31.02 2.60
C ALA A 30 35.88 -29.79 2.10
N ILE A 31 35.56 -29.30 0.90
CA ILE A 31 36.15 -28.08 0.33
C ILE A 31 35.91 -26.88 1.26
N LEU A 32 34.67 -26.70 1.72
CA LEU A 32 34.34 -25.61 2.65
C LEU A 32 35.09 -25.73 3.97
N TRP A 33 35.26 -26.94 4.51
CA TRP A 33 36.03 -27.18 5.72
C TRP A 33 37.53 -26.83 5.55
N PHE A 34 38.15 -27.29 4.47
CA PHE A 34 39.56 -26.99 4.20
C PHE A 34 39.77 -25.50 3.93
N ALA A 35 38.89 -24.87 3.13
CA ALA A 35 38.92 -23.44 2.87
C ALA A 35 38.73 -22.63 4.14
N ALA A 36 37.77 -22.99 5.00
CA ALA A 36 37.54 -22.33 6.28
C ALA A 36 38.76 -22.46 7.20
N THR A 37 39.35 -23.64 7.28
CA THR A 37 40.53 -23.90 8.11
C THR A 37 41.74 -23.12 7.63
N ALA A 38 41.97 -23.04 6.31
CA ALA A 38 43.03 -22.22 5.73
C ALA A 38 42.80 -20.73 6.00
N LEU A 39 41.56 -20.26 5.86
CA LEU A 39 41.17 -18.88 6.10
C LEU A 39 41.35 -18.48 7.56
N ASP A 40 40.81 -19.28 8.49
CA ASP A 40 40.96 -19.06 9.94
C ASP A 40 42.44 -18.96 10.34
N ARG A 41 43.28 -19.86 9.81
CA ARG A 41 44.74 -19.83 10.05
C ARG A 41 45.40 -18.58 9.49
N SER A 42 45.09 -18.21 8.25
CA SER A 42 45.69 -17.04 7.57
C SER A 42 45.35 -15.71 8.25
N LEU A 43 44.18 -15.63 8.89
CA LEU A 43 43.69 -14.42 9.57
C LEU A 43 43.91 -14.45 11.08
N GLY A 44 44.56 -15.49 11.61
CA GLY A 44 44.80 -15.65 13.05
C GLY A 44 43.52 -15.81 13.88
N TRP A 45 42.43 -16.28 13.28
CA TRP A 45 41.17 -16.47 14.00
C TRP A 45 41.19 -17.76 14.82
N GLY A 46 41.08 -17.61 16.14
CA GLY A 46 40.81 -18.70 17.05
C GLY A 46 39.44 -19.34 16.81
N ARG A 47 39.30 -20.61 17.21
CA ARG A 47 38.01 -21.31 17.17
C ARG A 47 37.30 -21.19 18.52
N GLU A 48 36.12 -20.60 18.49
CA GLU A 48 35.25 -20.44 19.67
C GLU A 48 33.90 -21.12 19.40
N PRO A 49 33.77 -22.43 19.66
CA PRO A 49 32.52 -23.17 19.45
C PRO A 49 31.35 -22.56 20.22
N TRP A 50 30.21 -22.38 19.53
CA TRP A 50 28.96 -21.97 20.15
C TRP A 50 27.91 -23.06 20.03
N VAL A 51 27.45 -23.59 21.16
CA VAL A 51 26.47 -24.70 21.22
C VAL A 51 25.15 -24.35 20.54
N GLY A 52 24.77 -23.05 20.52
CA GLY A 52 23.61 -22.57 19.77
C GLY A 52 23.68 -22.85 18.25
N GLY A 53 24.89 -23.09 17.73
CA GLY A 53 25.11 -23.55 16.35
C GLY A 53 24.40 -24.87 16.02
N VAL A 54 24.16 -25.75 17.01
CA VAL A 54 23.39 -26.99 16.82
C VAL A 54 21.96 -26.70 16.36
N VAL A 55 21.31 -25.70 16.97
CA VAL A 55 19.93 -25.33 16.63
C VAL A 55 19.86 -24.79 15.20
N VAL A 56 20.82 -23.94 14.83
CA VAL A 56 20.90 -23.36 13.49
C VAL A 56 21.19 -24.44 12.45
N LEU A 57 22.14 -25.32 12.71
CA LEU A 57 22.50 -26.45 11.85
C LEU A 57 21.31 -27.40 11.66
N ALA A 58 20.67 -27.82 12.75
CA ALA A 58 19.49 -28.69 12.72
C ALA A 58 18.31 -28.05 11.98
N GLY A 59 18.08 -26.74 12.17
CA GLY A 59 17.06 -25.99 11.43
C GLY A 59 17.33 -25.95 9.92
N GLY A 60 18.59 -25.73 9.52
CA GLY A 60 19.02 -25.76 8.12
C GLY A 60 18.82 -27.13 7.47
N LEU A 61 19.31 -28.19 8.13
CA LEU A 61 19.15 -29.58 7.67
C LEU A 61 17.67 -30.02 7.64
N GLY A 62 16.88 -29.61 8.63
CA GLY A 62 15.43 -29.86 8.67
C GLY A 62 14.70 -29.22 7.49
N LEU A 63 15.07 -28.00 7.09
CA LEU A 63 14.50 -27.34 5.91
C LEU A 63 14.91 -28.06 4.61
N VAL A 64 16.14 -28.54 4.51
CA VAL A 64 16.61 -29.39 3.39
C VAL A 64 15.78 -30.67 3.30
N ALA A 65 15.67 -31.40 4.40
CA ALA A 65 14.91 -32.66 4.47
C ALA A 65 13.43 -32.45 4.11
N TRP A 66 12.81 -31.39 4.62
CA TRP A 66 11.41 -31.05 4.30
C TRP A 66 11.23 -30.71 2.81
N GLY A 67 12.15 -29.94 2.22
CA GLY A 67 12.15 -29.66 0.79
C GLY A 67 12.31 -30.93 -0.05
N MET A 68 13.27 -31.78 0.29
CA MET A 68 13.52 -33.04 -0.41
C MET A 68 12.31 -33.98 -0.34
N ALA A 69 11.70 -34.13 0.84
CA ALA A 69 10.51 -34.96 1.03
C ALA A 69 9.34 -34.47 0.17
N GLU A 70 9.12 -33.16 0.05
CA GLU A 70 8.04 -32.61 -0.76
C GLU A 70 8.28 -32.76 -2.27
N LEU A 71 9.53 -32.72 -2.74
CA LEU A 71 9.85 -33.05 -4.13
C LEU A 71 9.63 -34.55 -4.40
N TRP A 72 10.02 -35.40 -3.45
CA TRP A 72 9.87 -36.84 -3.55
C TRP A 72 8.40 -37.26 -3.57
N PHE A 73 7.66 -36.96 -2.50
CA PHE A 73 6.28 -37.40 -2.32
C PHE A 73 5.28 -36.49 -3.06
N GLY A 74 5.48 -35.18 -3.02
CA GLY A 74 4.58 -34.21 -3.64
C GLY A 74 4.84 -33.99 -5.13
N GLY A 75 6.12 -34.02 -5.54
CA GLY A 75 6.53 -33.88 -6.94
C GLY A 75 6.54 -35.19 -7.73
N GLY A 76 6.58 -36.35 -7.05
CA GLY A 76 6.58 -37.68 -7.65
C GLY A 76 7.90 -38.05 -8.33
N GLY A 77 9.03 -37.49 -7.87
CA GLY A 77 10.35 -37.74 -8.44
C GLY A 77 11.49 -37.28 -7.55
N LEU A 78 12.73 -37.55 -7.96
CA LEU A 78 13.91 -37.32 -7.12
C LEU A 78 14.19 -35.83 -6.89
N PRO A 79 14.67 -35.44 -5.70
CA PRO A 79 15.05 -34.06 -5.39
C PRO A 79 16.43 -33.71 -5.98
N VAL A 80 16.62 -33.97 -7.27
CA VAL A 80 17.88 -33.78 -7.99
C VAL A 80 17.63 -32.84 -9.15
N SER A 81 18.30 -31.70 -9.20
CA SER A 81 18.05 -30.68 -10.24
C SER A 81 18.36 -31.18 -11.66
N ALA A 82 19.25 -32.19 -11.79
CA ALA A 82 19.53 -32.90 -13.03
C ALA A 82 18.46 -33.94 -13.42
N LEU A 83 17.66 -34.42 -12.46
CA LEU A 83 16.54 -35.35 -12.65
C LEU A 83 15.27 -34.81 -11.97
N PRO A 84 14.76 -33.62 -12.39
CA PRO A 84 13.74 -32.92 -11.64
C PRO A 84 12.38 -33.64 -11.69
N PRO A 85 11.56 -33.54 -10.63
CA PRO A 85 10.30 -34.26 -10.52
C PRO A 85 9.32 -33.92 -11.66
N PRO A 86 8.44 -34.85 -12.04
CA PRO A 86 7.48 -34.66 -13.12
C PRO A 86 6.48 -33.53 -12.84
N ARG A 87 6.23 -33.21 -11.58
CA ARG A 87 5.36 -32.11 -11.14
C ARG A 87 6.12 -31.19 -10.20
N PHE A 88 5.89 -29.89 -10.30
CA PHE A 88 6.40 -28.95 -9.30
C PHE A 88 5.41 -28.87 -8.13
N THR A 89 5.93 -28.97 -6.90
CA THR A 89 5.12 -28.87 -5.68
C THR A 89 4.92 -27.42 -5.25
N ARG A 90 3.77 -27.13 -4.65
CA ARG A 90 3.44 -25.85 -3.99
C ARG A 90 3.11 -26.05 -2.51
N ARG A 91 3.41 -27.23 -1.97
CA ARG A 91 3.11 -27.67 -0.61
C ARG A 91 4.36 -27.58 0.28
N GLY A 92 4.19 -27.84 1.57
CA GLY A 92 5.29 -27.80 2.54
C GLY A 92 6.04 -26.45 2.57
N PRO A 93 7.37 -26.42 2.43
CA PRO A 93 8.15 -25.18 2.44
C PRO A 93 8.04 -24.41 1.11
N TYR A 94 7.68 -25.09 0.01
CA TYR A 94 7.50 -24.50 -1.33
C TYR A 94 6.30 -23.55 -1.41
N ARG A 95 5.38 -23.57 -0.43
CA ARG A 95 4.30 -22.56 -0.35
C ARG A 95 4.82 -21.17 0.04
N HIS A 96 5.97 -21.09 0.71
CA HIS A 96 6.52 -19.86 1.27
C HIS A 96 7.72 -19.33 0.49
N MET A 97 8.53 -20.23 -0.07
CA MET A 97 9.76 -19.90 -0.78
C MET A 97 9.98 -20.88 -1.94
N ARG A 98 10.61 -20.44 -3.03
CA ARG A 98 10.84 -21.31 -4.20
C ARG A 98 12.00 -22.27 -4.03
N HIS A 99 12.99 -21.90 -3.20
CA HIS A 99 14.26 -22.63 -3.07
C HIS A 99 14.63 -22.97 -1.62
N PRO A 100 13.80 -23.77 -0.91
CA PRO A 100 14.05 -24.11 0.49
C PRO A 100 15.31 -24.95 0.71
N ILE A 101 15.68 -25.82 -0.23
CA ILE A 101 16.86 -26.68 -0.12
C ILE A 101 18.14 -25.86 -0.10
N TYR A 102 18.32 -24.91 -1.03
CA TYR A 102 19.52 -24.07 -1.06
C TYR A 102 19.60 -23.13 0.15
N LEU A 103 18.47 -22.58 0.59
CA LEU A 103 18.42 -21.77 1.81
C LEU A 103 18.79 -22.61 3.04
N GLY A 104 18.21 -23.81 3.17
CA GLY A 104 18.50 -24.73 4.27
C GLY A 104 19.95 -25.16 4.31
N TYR A 105 20.56 -25.43 3.15
CA TYR A 105 21.98 -25.77 3.06
C TYR A 105 22.87 -24.60 3.51
N ASN A 106 22.57 -23.36 3.10
CA ASN A 106 23.35 -22.20 3.55
C ASN A 106 23.22 -21.99 5.07
N ILE A 107 22.00 -22.10 5.62
CA ILE A 107 21.76 -22.06 7.08
C ILE A 107 22.54 -23.15 7.80
N ALA A 108 22.60 -24.36 7.23
CA ALA A 108 23.37 -25.48 7.78
C ALA A 108 24.88 -25.18 7.80
N VAL A 109 25.45 -24.65 6.72
CA VAL A 109 26.86 -24.24 6.67
C VAL A 109 27.17 -23.15 7.70
N PHE A 110 26.29 -22.15 7.83
CA PHE A 110 26.42 -21.11 8.85
C PHE A 110 26.38 -21.69 10.27
N GLY A 111 25.40 -22.56 10.56
CA GLY A 111 25.27 -23.25 11.84
C GLY A 111 26.47 -24.13 12.17
N ALA A 112 27.03 -24.82 11.17
CA ALA A 112 28.27 -25.58 11.33
C ALA A 112 29.46 -24.69 11.66
N GLY A 113 29.57 -23.51 11.03
CA GLY A 113 30.58 -22.50 11.37
C GLY A 113 30.48 -22.06 12.82
N LEU A 114 29.28 -21.78 13.31
CA LEU A 114 29.04 -21.43 14.72
C LEU A 114 29.38 -22.59 15.67
N LEU A 115 28.94 -23.80 15.34
CA LEU A 115 29.17 -24.99 16.16
C LEU A 115 30.66 -25.35 16.27
N LEU A 116 31.41 -25.18 15.18
CA LEU A 116 32.84 -25.47 15.11
C LEU A 116 33.70 -24.28 15.54
N GLY A 117 33.08 -23.12 15.82
CA GLY A 117 33.76 -21.88 16.18
C GLY A 117 34.56 -21.25 15.04
N SER A 118 34.33 -21.65 13.78
CA SER A 118 35.07 -21.15 12.62
C SER A 118 34.43 -19.87 12.09
N ARG A 119 35.11 -18.74 12.32
CA ARG A 119 34.68 -17.43 11.80
C ARG A 119 34.75 -17.39 10.27
N GLY A 120 35.73 -18.05 9.66
CA GLY A 120 35.84 -18.22 8.22
C GLY A 120 34.67 -19.00 7.62
N LEU A 121 34.24 -20.11 8.24
CA LEU A 121 33.11 -20.89 7.73
C LEU A 121 31.78 -20.14 7.88
N GLY A 122 31.52 -19.59 9.07
CA GLY A 122 30.26 -18.92 9.39
C GLY A 122 30.14 -17.53 8.77
N TRP A 123 31.09 -16.63 9.05
CA TRP A 123 30.95 -15.21 8.72
C TRP A 123 31.50 -14.81 7.35
N VAL A 124 32.29 -15.67 6.71
CA VAL A 124 32.86 -15.38 5.39
C VAL A 124 32.31 -16.31 4.31
N LEU A 125 32.55 -17.61 4.43
CA LEU A 125 32.23 -18.57 3.38
C LEU A 125 30.72 -18.76 3.22
N ALA A 126 29.94 -18.92 4.29
CA ALA A 126 28.47 -19.04 4.17
C ALA A 126 27.82 -17.84 3.43
N PRO A 127 28.11 -16.57 3.79
CA PRO A 127 27.65 -15.41 3.05
C PRO A 127 28.16 -15.36 1.61
N LEU A 128 29.43 -15.69 1.36
CA LEU A 128 30.02 -15.71 0.01
C LEU A 128 29.37 -16.79 -0.88
N PHE A 129 28.94 -17.90 -0.29
CA PHE A 129 28.27 -18.99 -1.00
C PHE A 129 26.81 -18.69 -1.33
N ALA A 130 26.17 -17.75 -0.60
CA ALA A 130 24.75 -17.42 -0.81
C ALA A 130 24.45 -16.88 -2.23
N PRO A 131 25.23 -15.92 -2.79
CA PRO A 131 25.08 -15.51 -4.18
C PRO A 131 25.25 -16.65 -5.18
N GLY A 132 26.15 -17.61 -4.92
CA GLY A 132 26.34 -18.79 -5.76
C GLY A 132 25.08 -19.66 -5.82
N TRP A 133 24.45 -19.91 -4.67
CA TRP A 133 23.16 -20.58 -4.61
C TRP A 133 22.06 -19.81 -5.33
N VAL A 134 22.04 -18.48 -5.20
CA VAL A 134 21.09 -17.63 -5.92
C VAL A 134 21.27 -17.79 -7.43
N ALA A 135 22.50 -17.69 -7.92
CA ALA A 135 22.82 -17.85 -9.34
C ALA A 135 22.40 -19.24 -9.85
N TYR A 136 22.70 -20.29 -9.10
CA TYR A 136 22.29 -21.66 -9.46
C TYR A 136 20.77 -21.82 -9.51
N ALA A 137 20.05 -21.32 -8.50
CA ALA A 137 18.59 -21.34 -8.49
C ALA A 137 17.97 -20.51 -9.63
N LEU A 138 18.59 -19.40 -10.06
CA LEU A 138 18.12 -18.65 -11.23
C LEU A 138 18.28 -19.46 -12.53
N ILE A 139 19.36 -20.24 -12.66
CA ILE A 139 19.55 -21.17 -13.78
C ILE A 139 18.49 -22.27 -13.73
N GLU A 140 18.24 -22.85 -12.56
CA GLU A 140 17.21 -23.85 -12.36
C GLU A 140 15.82 -23.29 -12.71
N GLU A 141 15.49 -22.08 -12.27
CA GLU A 141 14.22 -21.42 -12.61
C GLU A 141 14.04 -21.24 -14.11
N ARG A 142 15.09 -20.92 -14.87
CA ARG A 142 15.03 -20.89 -16.34
C ARG A 142 14.70 -22.27 -16.91
N GLY A 143 15.23 -23.34 -16.32
CA GLY A 143 14.88 -24.72 -16.67
C GLY A 143 13.41 -25.05 -16.35
N LEU A 144 12.96 -24.71 -15.15
CA LEU A 144 11.58 -24.95 -14.69
C LEU A 144 10.56 -24.16 -15.51
N VAL A 145 10.86 -22.91 -15.89
CA VAL A 145 10.03 -22.11 -16.80
C VAL A 145 9.97 -22.74 -18.19
N ARG A 146 11.09 -23.23 -18.73
CA ARG A 146 11.10 -23.94 -20.02
C ARG A 146 10.23 -25.19 -19.98
N ARG A 147 10.23 -25.94 -18.86
CA ARG A 147 9.48 -27.18 -18.70
C ARG A 147 7.99 -26.98 -18.41
N PHE A 148 7.66 -26.10 -17.47
CA PHE A 148 6.30 -25.95 -16.92
C PHE A 148 5.59 -24.69 -17.43
N GLY A 149 6.25 -23.86 -18.23
CA GLY A 149 5.66 -22.73 -18.93
C GLY A 149 4.96 -21.71 -18.03
N SER A 150 3.73 -21.36 -18.42
CA SER A 150 2.92 -20.33 -17.74
C SER A 150 2.50 -20.73 -16.32
N ALA A 151 2.40 -22.04 -16.03
CA ALA A 151 2.02 -22.54 -14.72
C ALA A 151 3.09 -22.23 -13.66
N TYR A 152 4.38 -22.36 -14.01
CA TYR A 152 5.48 -22.00 -13.13
C TYR A 152 5.67 -20.48 -13.04
N ARG A 153 5.51 -19.74 -14.14
CA ARG A 153 5.51 -18.26 -14.09
C ARG A 153 4.44 -17.69 -13.16
N ARG A 154 3.25 -18.31 -13.09
CA ARG A 154 2.20 -17.95 -12.13
C ARG A 154 2.65 -18.18 -10.69
N TYR A 155 3.28 -19.32 -10.42
CA TYR A 155 3.86 -19.64 -9.12
C TYR A 155 4.99 -18.68 -8.73
N GLN A 156 5.87 -18.27 -9.65
CA GLN A 156 6.91 -17.26 -9.38
C GLN A 156 6.35 -15.89 -8.95
N ARG A 157 5.15 -15.53 -9.42
CA ARG A 157 4.47 -14.30 -8.97
C ARG A 157 3.93 -14.43 -7.55
N GLN A 158 3.37 -15.60 -7.22
CA GLN A 158 2.72 -15.88 -5.93
C GLN A 158 3.73 -16.17 -4.80
N THR A 159 4.87 -16.78 -5.13
CA THR A 159 5.88 -17.27 -4.15
C THR A 159 7.24 -16.61 -4.37
N GLY A 160 7.84 -16.08 -3.30
CA GLY A 160 9.15 -15.41 -3.37
C GLY A 160 10.32 -16.36 -3.61
N PHE A 161 11.47 -15.80 -3.97
CA PHE A 161 12.73 -16.57 -4.08
C PHE A 161 13.13 -17.15 -2.71
N LEU A 162 13.29 -16.26 -1.74
CA LEU A 162 13.33 -16.54 -0.30
C LEU A 162 11.92 -16.55 0.28
N PRO A 163 11.72 -17.03 1.52
CA PRO A 163 10.47 -16.79 2.22
C PRO A 163 10.25 -15.30 2.16
N ARG A 164 9.17 -14.88 1.48
CA ARG A 164 8.70 -13.53 1.72
C ARG A 164 8.36 -13.57 3.20
N LEU A 165 9.20 -12.97 4.05
CA LEU A 165 8.69 -12.21 5.18
C LEU A 165 7.77 -11.19 4.51
N ARG A 166 6.56 -11.64 4.17
CA ARG A 166 5.55 -10.75 3.63
C ARG A 166 5.44 -9.74 4.76
N LEU A 167 5.71 -8.48 4.47
CA LEU A 167 5.79 -7.44 5.50
C LEU A 167 4.48 -7.39 6.33
N TYR A 168 3.39 -7.97 5.80
CA TYR A 168 2.18 -8.31 6.57
C TYR A 168 2.46 -9.12 7.86
N ARG A 169 3.36 -10.11 7.87
CA ARG A 169 3.71 -10.84 9.10
C ARG A 169 4.41 -9.93 10.12
N LEU A 170 5.20 -8.97 9.64
CA LEU A 170 5.75 -7.92 10.49
C LEU A 170 4.62 -7.04 11.03
N THR A 171 3.63 -6.64 10.21
CA THR A 171 2.48 -5.87 10.74
C THR A 171 1.65 -6.68 11.74
N GLN A 172 1.42 -7.98 11.51
CA GLN A 172 0.77 -8.84 12.51
C GLN A 172 1.59 -8.95 13.81
N LEU A 173 2.92 -9.00 13.71
CA LEU A 173 3.81 -9.01 14.87
C LEU A 173 3.76 -7.68 15.63
N LEU A 174 3.80 -6.56 14.91
CA LEU A 174 3.66 -5.22 15.50
C LEU A 174 2.27 -5.03 16.15
N GLN A 175 1.23 -5.60 15.55
CA GLN A 175 -0.11 -5.65 16.14
C GLN A 175 -0.15 -6.53 17.38
N PHE A 176 0.50 -7.69 17.37
CA PHE A 176 0.58 -8.58 18.52
C PHE A 176 1.21 -7.88 19.73
N PHE A 177 2.28 -7.10 19.52
CA PHE A 177 2.90 -6.27 20.57
C PHE A 177 2.21 -4.91 20.78
N ASN A 178 1.06 -4.67 20.13
CA ASN A 178 0.30 -3.43 20.17
C ASN A 178 1.16 -2.15 20.00
N VAL A 179 2.14 -2.21 19.10
CA VAL A 179 3.07 -1.11 18.85
C VAL A 179 2.32 0.13 18.35
N LEU A 180 1.19 -0.04 17.66
CA LEU A 180 0.38 1.08 17.15
C LEU A 180 -0.70 1.59 18.14
N ARG A 181 -0.81 1.07 19.37
CA ARG A 181 -1.85 1.43 20.36
C ARG A 181 -3.27 1.35 19.77
N VAL A 182 -3.58 0.22 19.13
CA VAL A 182 -4.90 -0.06 18.58
C VAL A 182 -5.70 -0.95 19.52
N GLN A 183 -6.95 -0.56 19.78
CA GLN A 183 -7.98 -1.38 20.38
C GLN A 183 -8.85 -1.93 19.26
N VAL A 184 -9.03 -3.25 19.23
CA VAL A 184 -9.73 -3.94 18.14
C VAL A 184 -10.95 -4.68 18.68
N SER A 185 -12.09 -4.53 18.01
CA SER A 185 -13.32 -5.28 18.29
C SER A 185 -13.99 -5.74 17.00
N GLY A 186 -14.89 -6.74 17.10
CA GLY A 186 -15.67 -7.21 15.96
C GLY A 186 -14.93 -8.11 14.97
N ARG A 187 -13.80 -8.70 15.36
CA ARG A 187 -12.96 -9.55 14.48
C ARG A 187 -13.72 -10.77 13.95
N GLU A 188 -14.72 -11.23 14.69
CA GLU A 188 -15.61 -12.33 14.36
C GLU A 188 -16.43 -12.09 13.08
N HIS A 189 -16.65 -10.83 12.70
CA HIS A 189 -17.36 -10.50 11.46
C HIS A 189 -16.49 -10.63 10.20
N VAL A 190 -15.15 -10.69 10.36
CA VAL A 190 -14.25 -10.89 9.22
C VAL A 190 -14.13 -12.38 8.90
N PRO A 191 -14.45 -12.83 7.67
CA PRO A 191 -14.39 -14.24 7.32
C PRO A 191 -13.00 -14.84 7.55
N ARG A 192 -12.94 -16.02 8.21
CA ARG A 192 -11.68 -16.75 8.44
C ARG A 192 -11.10 -17.38 7.16
N LYS A 193 -11.95 -17.66 6.16
CA LYS A 193 -11.61 -18.24 4.85
C LYS A 193 -12.51 -17.63 3.78
N GLY A 194 -12.10 -17.72 2.52
CA GLY A 194 -12.87 -17.21 1.39
C GLY A 194 -12.72 -15.69 1.17
N PRO A 195 -13.25 -15.16 0.06
CA PRO A 195 -13.11 -13.76 -0.27
C PRO A 195 -14.00 -12.85 0.58
N ALA A 196 -13.54 -11.63 0.81
CA ALA A 196 -14.36 -10.54 1.33
C ALA A 196 -13.71 -9.18 1.01
N VAL A 197 -14.52 -8.14 1.00
CA VAL A 197 -14.06 -6.76 0.90
C VAL A 197 -14.26 -6.07 2.25
N LEU A 198 -13.19 -5.50 2.81
CA LEU A 198 -13.23 -4.63 3.98
C LEU A 198 -13.36 -3.18 3.51
N VAL A 199 -14.51 -2.55 3.78
CA VAL A 199 -14.75 -1.13 3.48
C VAL A 199 -14.55 -0.29 4.73
N PHE A 200 -13.82 0.81 4.65
CA PHE A 200 -13.45 1.60 5.82
C PHE A 200 -13.40 3.11 5.55
N ASN A 201 -13.50 3.90 6.62
CA ASN A 201 -13.29 5.35 6.59
C ASN A 201 -11.79 5.70 6.55
N HIS A 202 -11.44 6.82 5.94
CA HIS A 202 -10.06 7.18 5.66
C HIS A 202 -9.70 8.59 6.16
N THR A 203 -8.88 8.68 7.20
CA THR A 203 -8.46 9.93 7.85
C THR A 203 -6.94 10.09 7.96
N CYS A 204 -6.18 8.99 7.92
CA CYS A 204 -4.72 8.97 8.08
C CYS A 204 -4.03 8.06 7.04
N TYR A 205 -2.74 8.30 6.76
CA TYR A 205 -1.95 7.46 5.85
C TYR A 205 -1.85 5.99 6.31
N ILE A 206 -1.92 5.74 7.61
CA ILE A 206 -1.70 4.41 8.20
C ILE A 206 -2.99 3.65 8.49
N ASP A 207 -4.15 4.13 8.02
CA ASP A 207 -5.45 3.46 8.22
C ASP A 207 -5.45 2.01 7.72
N ALA A 208 -4.78 1.74 6.59
CA ALA A 208 -4.59 0.39 6.08
C ALA A 208 -3.92 -0.56 7.10
N ALA A 209 -2.97 -0.06 7.91
CA ALA A 209 -2.35 -0.87 8.96
C ALA A 209 -3.33 -1.21 10.09
N TYR A 210 -4.27 -0.31 10.40
CA TYR A 210 -5.31 -0.53 11.41
C TYR A 210 -6.43 -1.46 10.90
N VAL A 211 -6.77 -1.40 9.62
CA VAL A 211 -7.63 -2.42 8.98
C VAL A 211 -6.97 -3.79 9.04
N GLY A 212 -5.66 -3.87 8.81
CA GLY A 212 -4.90 -5.10 9.02
C GLY A 212 -4.98 -5.63 10.46
N ALA A 213 -5.29 -4.79 11.46
CA ALA A 213 -5.42 -5.21 12.86
C ALA A 213 -6.75 -5.89 13.19
N VAL A 214 -7.78 -5.75 12.34
CA VAL A 214 -9.08 -6.40 12.53
C VAL A 214 -9.08 -7.87 12.09
N THR A 215 -7.98 -8.37 11.52
CA THR A 215 -7.88 -9.76 11.04
C THR A 215 -6.46 -10.30 11.10
N TRP A 216 -6.30 -11.62 11.14
CA TRP A 216 -5.01 -12.29 11.01
C TRP A 216 -4.65 -12.64 9.56
N ARG A 217 -5.58 -12.40 8.64
CA ARG A 217 -5.42 -12.65 7.20
C ARG A 217 -4.76 -11.45 6.54
N PRO A 218 -3.92 -11.66 5.50
CA PRO A 218 -3.42 -10.55 4.71
C PRO A 218 -4.58 -9.82 4.02
N VAL A 219 -4.58 -8.49 4.10
CA VAL A 219 -5.53 -7.62 3.42
C VAL A 219 -4.83 -6.92 2.26
N HIS A 220 -5.38 -7.04 1.05
CA HIS A 220 -4.89 -6.40 -0.16
C HIS A 220 -5.50 -5.00 -0.31
N HIS A 221 -4.77 -3.96 0.07
CA HIS A 221 -5.32 -2.59 0.02
C HIS A 221 -5.21 -1.98 -1.37
N MET A 222 -6.29 -1.36 -1.83
CA MET A 222 -6.25 -0.46 -2.98
C MET A 222 -5.50 0.81 -2.60
N THR A 223 -4.31 1.00 -3.16
CA THR A 223 -3.38 2.09 -2.81
C THR A 223 -3.07 2.94 -4.03
N THR A 224 -2.96 4.25 -3.86
CA THR A 224 -2.59 5.17 -4.96
C THR A 224 -1.32 4.71 -5.70
N ALA A 225 -1.40 4.66 -7.03
CA ALA A 225 -0.29 4.32 -7.93
C ALA A 225 0.93 5.22 -7.71
N GLU A 226 0.73 6.44 -7.21
CA GLU A 226 1.83 7.38 -6.92
C GLU A 226 2.78 6.86 -5.85
N ALA A 227 2.28 6.09 -4.91
CA ALA A 227 3.09 5.47 -3.88
C ALA A 227 4.14 4.49 -4.45
N TYR A 228 4.01 4.08 -5.72
CA TYR A 228 4.87 3.10 -6.39
C TYR A 228 5.90 3.73 -7.33
N ARG A 229 5.88 5.06 -7.55
CA ARG A 229 6.75 5.73 -8.53
C ARG A 229 8.23 5.61 -8.18
N GLN A 230 8.67 6.10 -7.00
CA GLN A 230 10.11 6.21 -6.68
C GLN A 230 10.43 6.13 -5.17
N GLY A 231 11.69 5.82 -4.85
CA GLY A 231 12.27 5.93 -3.51
C GLY A 231 11.93 4.82 -2.51
N ALA A 232 12.32 5.02 -1.25
CA ALA A 232 12.10 4.07 -0.16
C ALA A 232 10.62 3.72 0.05
N LYS A 233 9.72 4.70 -0.16
CA LYS A 233 8.27 4.49 -0.11
C LYS A 233 7.81 3.49 -1.17
N ALA A 234 8.25 3.64 -2.42
CA ALA A 234 7.92 2.70 -3.49
C ALA A 234 8.51 1.31 -3.24
N TRP A 235 9.74 1.23 -2.73
CA TRP A 235 10.32 -0.04 -2.30
C TRP A 235 9.43 -0.70 -1.24
N LEU A 236 9.07 0.03 -0.18
CA LEU A 236 8.28 -0.49 0.94
C LEU A 236 6.87 -0.94 0.52
N VAL A 237 6.14 -0.08 -0.21
CA VAL A 237 4.77 -0.34 -0.68
C VAL A 237 4.72 -1.55 -1.62
N ARG A 238 5.76 -1.78 -2.44
CA ARG A 238 5.88 -2.98 -3.29
C ARG A 238 6.10 -4.29 -2.51
N ARG A 239 6.45 -4.23 -1.21
CA ARG A 239 6.54 -5.40 -0.32
C ARG A 239 5.28 -5.61 0.53
N PHE A 240 4.44 -4.58 0.64
CA PHE A 240 3.09 -4.71 1.19
C PHE A 240 2.14 -5.38 0.20
N VAL A 241 1.06 -5.91 0.76
CA VAL A 241 0.00 -6.57 0.00
C VAL A 241 -0.94 -5.46 -0.50
N ASN A 242 -0.58 -4.78 -1.58
CA ASN A 242 -1.31 -3.62 -2.08
C ASN A 242 -1.55 -3.72 -3.59
N VAL A 243 -2.76 -3.35 -4.03
CA VAL A 243 -3.15 -3.22 -5.43
C VAL A 243 -2.98 -1.75 -5.83
N PRO A 244 -2.08 -1.41 -6.77
CA PRO A 244 -1.94 -0.03 -7.23
C PRO A 244 -3.19 0.41 -7.99
N VAL A 245 -3.73 1.56 -7.63
CA VAL A 245 -4.91 2.16 -8.26
C VAL A 245 -4.58 3.58 -8.70
N ARG A 246 -4.88 3.90 -9.95
CA ARG A 246 -4.81 5.27 -10.46
C ARG A 246 -6.14 5.97 -10.11
N ARG A 247 -6.08 6.98 -9.24
CA ARG A 247 -7.28 7.73 -8.81
C ARG A 247 -7.80 8.66 -9.89
N TYR A 248 -9.08 9.05 -9.73
CA TYR A 248 -9.78 10.01 -10.57
C TYR A 248 -9.96 9.60 -12.05
N ARG A 249 -9.78 8.30 -12.33
CA ARG A 249 -10.09 7.68 -13.61
C ARG A 249 -10.50 6.22 -13.43
N PRO A 250 -11.26 5.64 -14.37
CA PRO A 250 -11.50 4.20 -14.39
C PRO A 250 -10.19 3.42 -14.54
N ASP A 251 -9.87 2.57 -13.57
CA ASP A 251 -8.67 1.71 -13.60
C ASP A 251 -9.07 0.24 -13.77
N VAL A 252 -9.26 -0.17 -15.02
CA VAL A 252 -9.66 -1.55 -15.37
C VAL A 252 -8.61 -2.57 -14.91
N VAL A 253 -7.34 -2.21 -14.87
CA VAL A 253 -6.25 -3.10 -14.44
C VAL A 253 -6.37 -3.38 -12.94
N ALA A 254 -6.58 -2.33 -12.14
CA ALA A 254 -6.83 -2.48 -10.71
C ALA A 254 -8.08 -3.32 -10.41
N CYS A 255 -9.19 -3.08 -11.14
CA CYS A 255 -10.41 -3.86 -10.99
C CYS A 255 -10.20 -5.34 -11.34
N ARG A 256 -9.50 -5.65 -12.44
CA ARG A 256 -9.18 -7.05 -12.82
C ARG A 256 -8.31 -7.74 -11.77
N GLU A 257 -7.34 -7.03 -11.20
CA GLU A 257 -6.47 -7.58 -10.16
C GLU A 257 -7.25 -7.84 -8.86
N MET A 258 -8.15 -6.92 -8.48
CA MET A 258 -9.07 -7.12 -7.36
C MET A 258 -9.94 -8.36 -7.55
N LEU A 259 -10.58 -8.51 -8.71
CA LEU A 259 -11.39 -9.69 -9.03
C LEU A 259 -10.57 -10.99 -9.00
N ARG A 260 -9.33 -10.96 -9.51
CA ARG A 260 -8.42 -12.10 -9.45
C ARG A 260 -8.12 -12.52 -8.01
N LEU A 261 -7.82 -11.55 -7.14
CA LEU A 261 -7.52 -11.78 -5.72
C LEU A 261 -8.74 -12.31 -4.95
N LEU A 262 -9.92 -11.75 -5.22
CA LEU A 262 -11.18 -12.28 -4.67
C LEU A 262 -11.45 -13.71 -5.15
N ALA A 263 -11.21 -14.02 -6.43
CA ALA A 263 -11.32 -15.40 -6.94
C ALA A 263 -10.32 -16.37 -6.29
N GLU A 264 -9.16 -15.88 -5.83
CA GLU A 264 -8.19 -16.64 -5.04
C GLU A 264 -8.57 -16.75 -3.55
N GLY A 265 -9.68 -16.15 -3.14
CA GLY A 265 -10.19 -16.17 -1.78
C GLY A 265 -9.46 -15.22 -0.84
N GLU A 266 -8.81 -14.17 -1.34
CA GLU A 266 -8.10 -13.17 -0.54
C GLU A 266 -9.02 -12.04 -0.05
N LEU A 267 -8.55 -11.26 0.93
CA LEU A 267 -9.25 -10.07 1.43
C LEU A 267 -8.81 -8.82 0.68
N ILE A 268 -9.74 -7.96 0.30
CA ILE A 268 -9.45 -6.64 -0.29
C ILE A 268 -9.82 -5.55 0.71
N GLY A 269 -8.98 -4.54 0.90
CA GLY A 269 -9.30 -3.35 1.70
C GLY A 269 -9.54 -2.13 0.82
N ILE A 270 -10.67 -1.45 0.99
CA ILE A 270 -11.04 -0.25 0.23
C ILE A 270 -11.48 0.88 1.16
N ALA A 271 -10.79 2.02 1.05
CA ALA A 271 -11.26 3.27 1.62
C ALA A 271 -12.44 3.77 0.77
N ILE A 272 -13.66 3.71 1.30
CA ILE A 272 -14.88 3.94 0.50
C ILE A 272 -15.06 5.41 0.09
N GLU A 273 -14.40 6.33 0.80
CA GLU A 273 -14.36 7.78 0.52
C GLU A 273 -13.47 8.15 -0.68
N GLY A 274 -12.58 7.25 -1.12
CA GLY A 274 -11.61 7.49 -2.20
C GLY A 274 -10.43 8.43 -1.86
N GLU A 275 -10.61 9.33 -0.91
CA GLU A 275 -9.60 10.25 -0.38
C GLU A 275 -9.61 10.32 1.16
N ARG A 276 -8.50 10.80 1.74
CA ARG A 276 -8.43 11.05 3.18
C ARG A 276 -9.21 12.30 3.58
N ALA A 277 -10.01 12.22 4.62
CA ALA A 277 -10.68 13.38 5.19
C ALA A 277 -9.68 14.46 5.60
N ALA A 278 -9.79 15.64 4.99
CA ALA A 278 -8.94 16.79 5.30
C ALA A 278 -9.14 17.29 6.75
N LEU A 279 -10.38 17.26 7.22
CA LEU A 279 -10.82 17.73 8.54
C LEU A 279 -11.12 16.60 9.53
N GLY A 280 -10.85 15.35 9.16
CA GLY A 280 -11.07 14.17 10.02
C GLY A 280 -12.52 13.66 10.07
N LYS A 281 -13.47 14.38 9.46
CA LYS A 281 -14.87 13.97 9.33
C LYS A 281 -15.03 12.93 8.22
N TYR A 282 -15.79 11.86 8.49
CA TYR A 282 -16.18 10.89 7.48
C TYR A 282 -16.97 11.56 6.34
N GLN A 283 -16.50 11.41 5.10
CA GLN A 283 -17.05 12.09 3.92
C GLN A 283 -18.16 11.32 3.21
N GLY A 284 -18.42 10.06 3.61
CA GLY A 284 -19.40 9.20 2.96
C GLY A 284 -18.82 8.35 1.83
N ALA A 285 -19.55 7.31 1.47
CA ALA A 285 -19.19 6.35 0.44
C ALA A 285 -19.41 6.94 -0.94
N LEU A 286 -18.41 6.79 -1.83
CA LEU A 286 -18.57 7.15 -3.23
C LEU A 286 -19.63 6.22 -3.89
N PRO A 287 -20.71 6.76 -4.50
CA PRO A 287 -21.80 5.97 -5.06
C PRO A 287 -21.34 4.90 -6.07
N ASP A 288 -20.41 5.26 -6.95
CA ASP A 288 -19.89 4.34 -7.97
C ASP A 288 -19.10 3.18 -7.34
N VAL A 289 -18.29 3.47 -6.32
CA VAL A 289 -17.49 2.46 -5.63
C VAL A 289 -18.40 1.54 -4.84
N ALA A 290 -19.37 2.10 -4.10
CA ALA A 290 -20.38 1.34 -3.38
C ALA A 290 -21.21 0.44 -4.30
N GLY A 291 -21.60 0.95 -5.47
CA GLY A 291 -22.31 0.19 -6.50
C GLY A 291 -21.50 -1.00 -7.03
N ILE A 292 -20.17 -0.84 -7.18
CA ILE A 292 -19.28 -1.96 -7.50
C ILE A 292 -19.28 -2.99 -6.37
N MET A 293 -19.14 -2.55 -5.11
CA MET A 293 -19.10 -3.45 -3.96
C MET A 293 -20.33 -4.36 -3.87
N ALA A 294 -21.52 -3.79 -4.04
CA ALA A 294 -22.78 -4.55 -4.04
C ALA A 294 -22.85 -5.61 -5.15
N ARG A 295 -22.20 -5.38 -6.30
CA ARG A 295 -22.21 -6.29 -7.45
C ARG A 295 -21.20 -7.43 -7.36
N LEU A 296 -20.21 -7.36 -6.46
CA LEU A 296 -19.14 -8.36 -6.35
C LEU A 296 -19.62 -9.74 -5.84
N ARG A 297 -20.81 -9.83 -5.25
CA ARG A 297 -21.37 -11.06 -4.65
C ARG A 297 -20.41 -11.74 -3.66
N VAL A 298 -19.62 -10.95 -2.95
CA VAL A 298 -18.77 -11.37 -1.82
C VAL A 298 -19.17 -10.58 -0.58
N PRO A 299 -18.91 -11.10 0.65
CA PRO A 299 -19.16 -10.34 1.86
C PRO A 299 -18.44 -8.98 1.85
N VAL A 300 -19.20 -7.91 2.07
CA VAL A 300 -18.68 -6.54 2.25
C VAL A 300 -18.73 -6.23 3.73
N VAL A 301 -17.59 -6.21 4.41
CA VAL A 301 -17.47 -6.03 5.85
C VAL A 301 -17.07 -4.59 6.16
N PRO A 302 -17.90 -3.82 6.88
CA PRO A 302 -17.58 -2.45 7.27
C PRO A 302 -16.56 -2.44 8.41
N VAL A 303 -15.62 -1.50 8.37
CA VAL A 303 -14.64 -1.26 9.42
C VAL A 303 -14.62 0.23 9.77
N GLY A 304 -15.03 0.57 10.99
CA GLY A 304 -14.93 1.91 11.54
C GLY A 304 -13.59 2.12 12.26
N ILE A 305 -12.90 3.20 11.93
CA ILE A 305 -11.61 3.58 12.50
C ILE A 305 -11.72 4.97 13.14
N SER A 306 -11.51 5.04 14.46
CA SER A 306 -11.60 6.27 15.25
C SER A 306 -10.26 6.60 15.90
N GLY A 307 -9.94 7.90 16.02
CA GLY A 307 -8.70 8.41 16.64
C GLY A 307 -7.49 8.52 15.71
N THR A 308 -7.56 8.00 14.49
CA THR A 308 -6.45 8.04 13.51
C THR A 308 -6.16 9.44 12.97
N TYR A 309 -7.16 10.32 12.91
CA TYR A 309 -6.93 11.70 12.50
C TYR A 309 -5.94 12.42 13.44
N ASP A 310 -6.04 12.20 14.75
CA ASP A 310 -5.08 12.73 15.72
C ASP A 310 -3.68 12.13 15.52
N ALA A 311 -3.57 10.88 15.08
CA ALA A 311 -2.28 10.24 14.83
C ALA A 311 -1.49 10.95 13.71
N GLY A 312 -2.13 11.31 12.61
CA GLY A 312 -1.45 11.91 11.46
C GLY A 312 -2.45 12.56 10.51
N PRO A 313 -2.90 13.79 10.81
CA PRO A 313 -3.91 14.45 10.00
C PRO A 313 -3.34 14.82 8.63
N ARG A 314 -4.19 14.88 7.61
CA ARG A 314 -3.77 15.08 6.21
C ARG A 314 -2.95 16.35 5.94
N TRP A 315 -3.13 17.39 6.76
CA TRP A 315 -2.39 18.64 6.69
C TRP A 315 -1.01 18.60 7.33
N SER A 316 -0.69 17.53 8.06
CA SER A 316 0.62 17.29 8.68
C SER A 316 1.42 16.24 7.90
N ASP A 317 2.75 16.39 7.91
CA ASP A 317 3.68 15.35 7.44
C ASP A 317 4.20 14.47 8.58
N VAL A 318 3.81 14.77 9.82
CA VAL A 318 4.19 14.03 11.02
C VAL A 318 3.10 13.02 11.36
N VAL A 319 3.50 11.76 11.54
CA VAL A 319 2.65 10.68 12.08
C VAL A 319 3.16 10.33 13.47
N ARG A 320 2.25 10.33 14.44
CA ARG A 320 2.50 10.09 15.86
C ARG A 320 1.73 8.86 16.33
N ARG A 321 2.19 8.28 17.44
CA ARG A 321 1.50 7.17 18.10
C ARG A 321 0.38 7.71 19.00
N ARG A 322 -0.87 7.49 18.61
CA ARG A 322 -2.07 7.88 19.37
C ARG A 322 -2.99 6.66 19.59
N PRO A 323 -3.83 6.66 20.64
CA PRO A 323 -4.84 5.61 20.81
C PRO A 323 -5.79 5.58 19.60
N VAL A 324 -5.97 4.39 19.04
CA VAL A 324 -6.85 4.16 17.89
C VAL A 324 -7.82 3.04 18.22
N ARG A 325 -9.07 3.17 17.78
CA ARG A 325 -10.06 2.10 17.83
C ARG A 325 -10.42 1.67 16.42
N ALA A 326 -10.34 0.37 16.17
CA ALA A 326 -10.73 -0.26 14.92
C ALA A 326 -11.81 -1.31 15.20
N LYS A 327 -13.01 -1.11 14.66
CA LYS A 327 -14.16 -1.97 14.90
C LYS A 327 -14.67 -2.51 13.58
N ALA A 328 -14.72 -3.83 13.43
CA ALA A 328 -15.35 -4.49 12.28
C ALA A 328 -16.82 -4.83 12.60
N GLY A 329 -17.73 -4.51 11.68
CA GLY A 329 -19.16 -4.79 11.81
C GLY A 329 -19.60 -6.00 10.99
N PRO A 330 -20.84 -6.46 11.14
CA PRO A 330 -21.40 -7.52 10.31
C PRO A 330 -21.40 -7.14 8.82
N PRO A 331 -21.33 -8.11 7.90
CA PRO A 331 -21.40 -7.82 6.46
C PRO A 331 -22.63 -6.97 6.10
N VAL A 332 -22.41 -5.95 5.27
CA VAL A 332 -23.47 -5.05 4.79
C VAL A 332 -24.49 -5.84 3.98
N VAL A 333 -25.76 -5.64 4.30
CA VAL A 333 -26.90 -6.17 3.54
C VAL A 333 -27.33 -5.11 2.52
N PHE A 334 -27.46 -5.50 1.26
CA PHE A 334 -27.94 -4.63 0.19
C PHE A 334 -29.37 -5.03 -0.17
N ASP A 335 -30.36 -4.39 0.45
CA ASP A 335 -31.79 -4.77 0.44
C ASP A 335 -32.68 -3.86 -0.44
N GLY A 336 -32.09 -3.18 -1.42
CA GLY A 336 -32.78 -2.26 -2.33
C GLY A 336 -32.59 -0.78 -1.99
N SER A 337 -32.06 -0.49 -0.80
CA SER A 337 -31.46 0.81 -0.47
C SER A 337 -30.25 1.10 -1.38
N SER A 338 -29.91 2.39 -1.55
CA SER A 338 -28.70 2.78 -2.27
C SER A 338 -27.48 2.13 -1.60
N PRO A 339 -26.61 1.40 -2.35
CA PRO A 339 -25.44 0.76 -1.76
C PRO A 339 -24.54 1.69 -0.95
N ALA A 340 -24.46 2.96 -1.35
CA ALA A 340 -23.68 3.96 -0.62
C ALA A 340 -24.28 4.25 0.76
N VAL A 341 -25.61 4.38 0.84
CA VAL A 341 -26.33 4.62 2.10
C VAL A 341 -26.15 3.45 3.05
N ALA A 342 -26.33 2.21 2.56
CA ALA A 342 -26.16 1.01 3.38
C ALA A 342 -24.73 0.89 3.95
N ILE A 343 -23.70 1.16 3.13
CA ILE A 343 -22.30 1.16 3.61
C ILE A 343 -22.06 2.30 4.59
N ASP A 344 -22.60 3.49 4.35
CA ASP A 344 -22.43 4.65 5.22
C ASP A 344 -23.04 4.44 6.59
N GLU A 345 -24.27 3.94 6.65
CA GLU A 345 -24.94 3.61 7.91
C GLU A 345 -24.13 2.57 8.69
N ALA A 346 -23.66 1.53 7.99
CA ALA A 346 -22.87 0.47 8.60
C ALA A 346 -21.52 0.98 9.12
N ILE A 347 -20.83 1.87 8.41
CA ILE A 347 -19.57 2.48 8.90
C ILE A 347 -19.86 3.44 10.06
N ARG A 348 -20.87 4.31 9.95
CA ARG A 348 -21.23 5.28 11.00
C ARG A 348 -21.58 4.61 12.31
N ALA A 349 -22.28 3.47 12.28
CA ALA A 349 -22.60 2.69 13.48
C ALA A 349 -21.35 2.10 14.18
N LEU A 350 -20.21 2.05 13.50
CA LEU A 350 -18.94 1.56 14.06
C LEU A 350 -18.00 2.68 14.50
N LEU A 351 -18.20 3.89 13.97
CA LEU A 351 -17.50 5.08 14.40
C LEU A 351 -18.06 5.51 15.75
N GLU A 352 -17.18 5.90 16.66
CA GLU A 352 -17.62 6.57 17.87
C GLU A 352 -18.10 7.98 17.53
N GLU A 353 -19.20 8.39 18.17
CA GLU A 353 -20.02 9.56 17.82
C GLU A 353 -19.30 10.92 17.86
N ASP A 354 -18.02 11.01 18.21
CA ASP A 354 -17.28 12.27 18.15
C ASP A 354 -15.75 12.14 17.88
N PRO A 355 -15.31 12.13 16.60
CA PRO A 355 -13.91 11.89 16.25
C PRO A 355 -13.18 13.13 15.70
N GLN A 356 -13.49 14.36 16.12
CA GLN A 356 -12.80 15.56 15.60
C GLN A 356 -11.75 16.14 16.56
N ARG A 357 -11.19 15.29 17.41
CA ARG A 357 -10.10 15.65 18.31
C ARG A 357 -8.78 15.65 17.55
N VAL A 358 -8.00 16.72 17.72
CA VAL A 358 -6.66 16.84 17.19
C VAL A 358 -5.77 17.57 18.20
N HIS A 359 -4.91 16.80 18.86
CA HIS A 359 -3.94 17.31 19.82
C HIS A 359 -2.75 17.89 19.07
N LEU A 360 -2.58 19.21 19.13
CA LEU A 360 -1.56 19.92 18.35
C LEU A 360 -0.13 19.70 18.85
N GLU A 361 0.09 19.08 20.02
CA GLU A 361 1.42 18.85 20.59
C GLU A 361 2.29 17.99 19.67
N GLY A 362 3.40 18.52 19.16
CA GLY A 362 4.27 17.79 18.23
C GLY A 362 3.72 17.66 16.81
N LEU A 363 2.67 18.43 16.46
CA LEU A 363 2.28 18.67 15.07
C LEU A 363 2.81 20.04 14.59
N PRO A 364 3.19 20.17 13.31
CA PRO A 364 3.63 21.43 12.71
C PRO A 364 2.45 22.41 12.58
N ARG A 365 2.27 23.30 13.57
CA ARG A 365 1.14 24.23 13.63
C ARG A 365 1.12 25.21 12.46
N GLU A 366 2.27 25.55 11.90
CA GLU A 366 2.40 26.37 10.69
C GLU A 366 1.67 25.77 9.47
N LYS A 367 1.45 24.44 9.46
CA LYS A 367 0.69 23.77 8.40
C LYS A 367 -0.82 23.82 8.59
N LEU A 368 -1.34 24.34 9.71
CA LEU A 368 -2.78 24.55 9.89
C LEU A 368 -3.34 25.49 8.83
N GLY A 369 -2.53 26.39 8.27
CA GLY A 369 -2.90 27.23 7.13
C GLY A 369 -3.32 26.46 5.88
N ARG A 370 -3.00 25.16 5.78
CA ARG A 370 -3.49 24.31 4.68
C ARG A 370 -4.99 24.03 4.80
N VAL A 371 -5.54 23.88 6.02
CA VAL A 371 -6.98 23.62 6.25
C VAL A 371 -7.74 24.83 6.76
N LEU A 372 -7.04 25.80 7.35
CA LEU A 372 -7.55 27.10 7.79
C LEU A 372 -6.80 28.21 7.05
N TRP A 373 -7.00 28.34 5.75
CA TRP A 373 -6.28 29.33 4.91
C TRP A 373 -6.76 30.77 5.07
N ARG A 374 -7.84 30.98 5.84
CA ARG A 374 -8.38 32.29 6.21
C ARG A 374 -8.93 32.25 7.62
N CYS A 375 -9.21 33.42 8.19
CA CYS A 375 -9.83 33.51 9.51
C CYS A 375 -11.23 32.85 9.50
N PRO A 376 -11.51 31.89 10.41
CA PRO A 376 -12.84 31.27 10.50
C PRO A 376 -13.96 32.20 10.98
N ALA A 377 -13.62 33.40 11.50
CA ALA A 377 -14.59 34.38 12.00
C ALA A 377 -14.88 35.48 10.98
N CYS A 378 -13.84 36.20 10.51
CA CYS A 378 -14.01 37.35 9.61
C CYS A 378 -13.56 37.10 8.17
N THR A 379 -13.23 35.85 7.83
CA THR A 379 -12.89 35.37 6.47
C THR A 379 -11.66 36.01 5.83
N ASN A 380 -10.98 36.90 6.55
CA ASN A 380 -9.78 37.57 6.08
C ASN A 380 -8.56 36.64 6.03
N GLU A 381 -7.79 36.75 4.95
CA GLU A 381 -6.57 35.96 4.73
C GLU A 381 -5.32 36.66 5.27
N GLY A 382 -5.13 37.94 4.91
CA GLY A 382 -3.88 38.66 5.17
C GLY A 382 -3.55 38.90 6.65
N GLY A 383 -4.56 38.94 7.52
CA GLY A 383 -4.41 39.10 8.97
C GLY A 383 -4.56 37.79 9.76
N TRP A 384 -4.70 36.64 9.11
CA TRP A 384 -4.84 35.36 9.80
C TRP A 384 -3.47 34.71 10.03
N LEU A 385 -3.19 34.32 11.28
CA LEU A 385 -1.97 33.64 11.70
C LEU A 385 -2.33 32.20 12.14
N PRO A 386 -2.31 31.20 11.24
CA PRO A 386 -2.82 29.86 11.52
C PRO A 386 -2.05 29.13 12.63
N ALA A 387 -0.73 29.33 12.72
CA ALA A 387 0.10 28.71 13.76
C ALA A 387 -0.26 29.16 15.17
N GLU A 388 -0.66 30.43 15.30
CA GLU A 388 -1.08 31.07 16.55
C GLU A 388 -2.58 30.97 16.78
N LEU A 389 -3.33 30.48 15.79
CA LEU A 389 -4.80 30.45 15.80
C LEU A 389 -5.40 31.82 16.15
N ARG A 390 -4.78 32.90 15.64
CA ARG A 390 -5.14 34.29 15.95
C ARG A 390 -5.32 35.10 14.67
N CYS A 391 -6.28 36.03 14.69
CA CYS A 391 -6.49 37.00 13.63
C CYS A 391 -6.13 38.41 14.09
N MET A 392 -5.20 39.04 13.38
CA MET A 392 -4.79 40.44 13.58
C MET A 392 -5.84 41.45 13.11
N ARG A 393 -6.79 41.04 12.25
CA ARG A 393 -7.83 41.93 11.72
C ARG A 393 -9.06 42.04 12.61
N CYS A 394 -9.59 40.91 13.08
CA CYS A 394 -10.81 40.90 13.92
C CYS A 394 -10.55 40.54 15.39
N GLY A 395 -9.31 40.23 15.77
CA GLY A 395 -8.95 39.84 17.12
C GLY A 395 -9.35 38.41 17.52
N ALA A 396 -10.05 37.65 16.66
CA ALA A 396 -10.44 36.28 16.96
C ALA A 396 -9.24 35.41 17.31
N CYS A 397 -9.35 34.64 18.40
CA CYS A 397 -8.32 33.73 18.88
C CYS A 397 -8.97 32.40 19.28
N TYR A 398 -8.31 31.29 18.99
CA TYR A 398 -8.78 29.95 19.33
C TYR A 398 -7.71 29.21 20.15
N THR A 399 -8.03 28.91 21.41
CA THR A 399 -7.11 28.25 22.33
C THR A 399 -7.30 26.73 22.27
N PRO A 400 -6.26 25.93 21.96
CA PRO A 400 -6.35 24.48 22.01
C PRO A 400 -6.66 23.98 23.42
N THR A 401 -7.58 23.03 23.52
CA THR A 401 -8.00 22.40 24.77
C THR A 401 -7.34 21.03 24.95
N GLN A 402 -7.30 20.52 26.18
CA GLN A 402 -6.61 19.26 26.50
C GLN A 402 -7.21 18.02 25.81
N ASP A 403 -8.48 18.06 25.40
CA ASP A 403 -9.14 16.97 24.71
C ASP A 403 -9.00 17.05 23.18
N GLY A 404 -8.20 17.98 22.66
CA GLY A 404 -7.93 18.16 21.24
C GLY A 404 -9.00 18.95 20.50
N ARG A 405 -9.83 19.73 21.19
CA ARG A 405 -10.74 20.74 20.60
C ARG A 405 -10.16 22.15 20.76
N PHE A 406 -10.93 23.17 20.40
CA PHE A 406 -10.56 24.58 20.48
C PHE A 406 -11.62 25.35 21.26
N GLN A 407 -11.20 26.36 22.01
CA GLN A 407 -12.08 27.32 22.66
C GLN A 407 -11.91 28.68 21.98
N ASP A 408 -13.00 29.30 21.53
CA ASP A 408 -12.93 30.65 20.97
C ASP A 408 -12.89 31.74 22.06
N GLY A 409 -12.73 33.00 21.64
CA GLY A 409 -12.67 34.15 22.55
C GLY A 409 -13.93 34.40 23.37
N ALA A 410 -15.08 33.80 23.00
CA ALA A 410 -16.33 33.84 23.76
C ALA A 410 -16.48 32.64 24.72
N GLY A 411 -15.50 31.73 24.74
CA GLY A 411 -15.51 30.53 25.58
C GLY A 411 -16.22 29.33 24.94
N GLN A 412 -16.70 29.44 23.69
CA GLN A 412 -17.41 28.36 23.01
C GLN A 412 -16.41 27.30 22.50
N ILE A 413 -16.75 26.03 22.71
CA ILE A 413 -15.94 24.91 22.22
C ILE A 413 -16.26 24.63 20.75
N CYS A 414 -15.22 24.51 19.93
CA CYS A 414 -15.26 24.21 18.51
C CYS A 414 -14.22 23.14 18.14
N SER A 415 -14.45 22.41 17.06
CA SER A 415 -13.51 21.43 16.52
C SER A 415 -12.76 21.99 15.33
N LEU A 416 -11.63 21.36 14.94
CA LEU A 416 -10.93 21.75 13.72
C LEU A 416 -11.83 21.66 12.48
N ALA A 417 -12.72 20.67 12.42
CA ALA A 417 -13.63 20.57 11.30
C ALA A 417 -14.67 21.70 11.28
N SER A 418 -15.22 22.08 12.44
CA SER A 418 -16.17 23.21 12.49
C SER A 418 -15.51 24.52 12.04
N LEU A 419 -14.27 24.77 12.44
CA LEU A 419 -13.50 25.94 11.98
C LEU A 419 -13.17 25.84 10.49
N GLY A 420 -12.80 24.64 10.02
CA GLY A 420 -12.54 24.37 8.60
C GLY A 420 -13.79 24.51 7.72
N GLU A 421 -14.96 24.13 8.21
CA GLU A 421 -16.25 24.30 7.52
C GLU A 421 -16.58 25.80 7.37
N ARG A 422 -16.36 26.63 8.41
CA ARG A 422 -16.50 28.11 8.30
C ARG A 422 -15.55 28.73 7.28
N VAL A 423 -14.33 28.20 7.18
CA VAL A 423 -13.35 28.64 6.17
C VAL A 423 -13.80 28.27 4.76
N ARG A 424 -14.42 27.10 4.60
CA ARG A 424 -14.86 26.54 3.32
C ARG A 424 -16.21 27.06 2.84
N SER A 425 -17.06 27.56 3.74
CA SER A 425 -18.39 28.08 3.39
C SER A 425 -18.32 29.38 2.61
N VAL A 426 -17.17 30.04 2.57
CA VAL A 426 -16.95 31.25 1.79
C VAL A 426 -16.34 30.89 0.45
N GLU A 427 -17.07 31.24 -0.58
CA GLU A 427 -16.77 30.96 -1.97
C GLU A 427 -15.56 31.74 -2.50
N GLU A 428 -14.89 31.17 -3.52
CA GLU A 428 -13.81 31.85 -4.24
C GLU A 428 -14.36 32.51 -5.50
N GLU A 429 -14.19 33.82 -5.62
CA GLU A 429 -14.58 34.58 -6.82
C GLU A 429 -13.50 34.48 -7.92
N GLY A 430 -12.22 34.28 -7.54
CA GLY A 430 -11.09 34.07 -8.46
C GLY A 430 -10.76 35.30 -9.33
N PRO A 431 -9.74 35.20 -10.21
CA PRO A 431 -8.78 34.10 -10.30
C PRO A 431 -7.79 34.10 -9.11
N LEU A 432 -7.40 32.90 -8.68
CA LEU A 432 -6.38 32.69 -7.66
C LEU A 432 -4.99 32.60 -8.31
N HIS A 433 -4.00 33.20 -7.66
CA HIS A 433 -2.61 33.14 -8.09
C HIS A 433 -1.76 32.41 -7.05
N VAL A 434 -1.05 31.37 -7.48
CA VAL A 434 -0.23 30.54 -6.60
C VAL A 434 1.14 30.27 -7.21
N GLU A 435 2.16 30.15 -6.36
CA GLU A 435 3.49 29.67 -6.77
C GLU A 435 3.53 28.14 -6.61
N ALA A 436 3.85 27.43 -7.69
CA ALA A 436 3.84 25.97 -7.69
C ALA A 436 4.88 25.37 -8.65
N SER A 437 5.33 24.16 -8.32
CA SER A 437 6.00 23.27 -9.27
C SER A 437 4.93 22.47 -10.03
N VAL A 438 4.93 22.56 -11.35
CA VAL A 438 3.92 21.94 -12.24
C VAL A 438 4.49 20.65 -12.84
N TRP A 439 3.80 19.54 -12.62
CA TRP A 439 4.19 18.21 -13.10
C TRP A 439 3.11 17.61 -13.98
N ARG A 440 3.50 16.75 -14.91
CA ARG A 440 2.59 16.02 -15.79
C ARG A 440 2.89 14.51 -15.79
N GLU A 441 1.84 13.70 -15.75
CA GLU A 441 1.86 12.28 -16.10
C GLU A 441 1.16 12.11 -17.46
N ARG A 442 1.93 11.77 -18.51
CA ARG A 442 1.40 11.49 -19.85
C ARG A 442 0.83 10.07 -20.01
N SER A 443 1.33 9.13 -19.21
CA SER A 443 0.90 7.73 -19.31
C SER A 443 -0.44 7.53 -18.60
N MET A 444 -1.54 7.66 -19.36
CA MET A 444 -2.87 7.34 -18.85
C MET A 444 -3.20 5.86 -18.78
N PHE A 445 -2.57 5.06 -19.64
CA PHE A 445 -2.71 3.62 -19.73
C PHE A 445 -1.32 3.00 -19.89
N GLY A 446 -0.92 2.07 -19.01
CA GLY A 446 0.40 1.42 -19.08
C GLY A 446 1.14 1.32 -17.74
N PRO A 447 2.47 1.08 -17.75
CA PRO A 447 3.27 1.06 -16.53
C PRO A 447 3.24 2.41 -15.81
N ILE A 448 3.43 2.40 -14.48
CA ILE A 448 3.50 3.63 -13.67
C ILE A 448 4.85 4.29 -13.94
N GLU A 449 4.84 5.40 -14.67
CA GLU A 449 6.03 6.17 -15.03
C GLU A 449 6.30 7.31 -14.03
N PRO A 450 7.56 7.79 -13.96
CA PRO A 450 7.89 9.05 -13.29
C PRO A 450 7.06 10.24 -13.81
N LEU A 451 6.82 11.21 -12.93
CA LEU A 451 6.24 12.49 -13.34
C LEU A 451 7.30 13.33 -14.09
N GLU A 452 6.87 13.99 -15.17
CA GLU A 452 7.64 14.98 -15.92
C GLU A 452 7.48 16.35 -15.25
N LEU A 453 8.58 17.00 -14.84
CA LEU A 453 8.54 18.39 -14.38
C LEU A 453 8.41 19.30 -15.60
N ILE A 454 7.34 20.09 -15.65
CA ILE A 454 7.08 21.05 -16.72
C ILE A 454 7.77 22.38 -16.42
N GLY A 455 7.76 22.80 -15.16
CA GLY A 455 8.41 24.02 -14.70
C GLY A 455 7.96 24.43 -13.31
N GLU A 456 8.50 25.53 -12.81
CA GLU A 456 8.13 26.14 -11.53
C GLU A 456 7.81 27.61 -11.72
N GLY A 457 6.80 28.11 -11.02
CA GLY A 457 6.45 29.52 -11.01
C GLY A 457 4.97 29.78 -10.78
N ARG A 458 4.52 30.95 -11.22
CA ARG A 458 3.18 31.45 -10.96
C ARG A 458 2.14 30.75 -11.84
N VAL A 459 1.13 30.18 -11.19
CA VAL A 459 -0.04 29.56 -11.82
C VAL A 459 -1.27 30.40 -11.53
N ARG A 460 -2.03 30.74 -12.58
CA ARG A 460 -3.36 31.36 -12.47
C ARG A 460 -4.41 30.25 -12.50
N VAL A 461 -5.29 30.24 -11.49
CA VAL A 461 -6.37 29.26 -11.33
C VAL A 461 -7.68 30.04 -11.30
N GLY A 462 -8.47 29.99 -12.38
CA GLY A 462 -9.69 30.77 -12.52
C GLY A 462 -10.87 29.96 -13.07
N PRO A 463 -12.05 30.59 -13.19
CA PRO A 463 -13.25 29.94 -13.76
C PRO A 463 -13.09 29.51 -15.23
N ASP A 464 -12.15 30.11 -15.95
CA ASP A 464 -11.75 29.75 -17.31
C ASP A 464 -10.85 28.50 -17.36
N GLY A 465 -10.13 28.21 -16.29
CA GLY A 465 -9.22 27.07 -16.20
C GLY A 465 -7.91 27.40 -15.49
N LEU A 466 -6.88 26.65 -15.84
CA LEU A 466 -5.53 26.75 -15.26
C LEU A 466 -4.57 27.29 -16.31
N ARG A 467 -3.76 28.30 -15.97
CA ARG A 467 -2.72 28.85 -16.85
C ARG A 467 -1.36 28.88 -16.17
N PHE A 468 -0.35 28.36 -16.86
CA PHE A 468 1.06 28.35 -16.43
C PHE A 468 1.96 28.65 -17.65
N GLY A 469 2.54 29.86 -17.70
CA GLY A 469 3.21 30.34 -18.90
C GLY A 469 2.26 30.31 -20.11
N GLU A 470 2.72 29.71 -21.21
CA GLU A 470 1.93 29.47 -22.43
C GLU A 470 0.95 28.29 -22.33
N LEU A 471 1.05 27.47 -21.28
CA LEU A 471 0.17 26.31 -21.11
C LEU A 471 -1.17 26.73 -20.51
N PHE A 472 -2.25 26.31 -21.15
CA PHE A 472 -3.62 26.54 -20.70
C PHE A 472 -4.41 25.22 -20.68
N ILE A 473 -5.04 24.93 -19.54
CA ILE A 473 -5.99 23.83 -19.38
C ILE A 473 -7.34 24.46 -19.13
N GLY A 474 -8.19 24.46 -20.14
CA GLY A 474 -9.55 24.96 -20.03
C GLY A 474 -10.37 24.15 -19.03
N SER A 475 -11.26 24.83 -18.29
CA SER A 475 -12.14 24.22 -17.29
C SER A 475 -12.95 23.03 -17.80
N GLU A 476 -13.31 23.03 -19.09
CA GLU A 476 -14.03 21.97 -19.80
C GLU A 476 -13.19 20.71 -20.06
N ALA A 477 -11.86 20.86 -20.17
CA ALA A 477 -10.95 19.73 -20.33
C ALA A 477 -10.71 19.00 -19.01
N ILE A 478 -10.98 19.65 -17.86
CA ILE A 478 -10.83 19.07 -16.53
C ILE A 478 -11.95 18.04 -16.31
N THR A 479 -11.55 16.78 -16.17
CA THR A 479 -12.49 15.68 -15.90
C THR A 479 -12.78 15.57 -14.42
N SER A 480 -11.74 15.72 -13.60
CA SER A 480 -11.79 15.61 -12.13
C SER A 480 -10.61 16.34 -11.50
N THR A 481 -10.78 16.72 -10.24
CA THR A 481 -9.70 17.24 -9.40
C THR A 481 -9.70 16.52 -8.07
N GLY A 482 -8.58 16.56 -7.38
CA GLY A 482 -8.46 16.04 -6.03
C GLY A 482 -7.18 16.52 -5.39
N THR A 483 -6.98 16.17 -4.13
CA THR A 483 -5.72 16.47 -3.45
C THR A 483 -4.95 15.18 -3.24
N GLU A 484 -3.63 15.18 -3.29
CA GLU A 484 -2.85 14.01 -2.82
C GLU A 484 -2.31 14.30 -1.42
N ARG A 485 -1.71 15.48 -1.31
CA ARG A 485 -1.22 16.09 -0.07
C ARG A 485 -1.91 17.44 0.11
N ALA A 486 -1.77 18.00 1.30
CA ALA A 486 -2.32 19.31 1.62
C ALA A 486 -1.73 20.46 0.77
N ASP A 487 -0.60 20.22 0.10
CA ASP A 487 0.09 21.15 -0.79
C ASP A 487 0.05 20.73 -2.27
N THR A 488 -0.59 19.60 -2.62
CA THR A 488 -0.54 19.06 -3.97
C THR A 488 -1.95 18.89 -4.54
N LEU A 489 -2.31 19.77 -5.47
CA LEU A 489 -3.54 19.66 -6.26
C LEU A 489 -3.29 18.74 -7.45
N GLN A 490 -4.22 17.81 -7.70
CA GLN A 490 -4.25 16.96 -8.87
C GLN A 490 -5.38 17.40 -9.79
N VAL A 491 -5.07 17.51 -11.07
CA VAL A 491 -6.02 17.91 -12.11
C VAL A 491 -5.93 16.86 -13.21
N ALA A 492 -6.96 16.04 -13.35
CA ALA A 492 -7.05 15.09 -14.43
C ALA A 492 -7.78 15.72 -15.62
N THR A 493 -7.25 15.49 -16.82
CA THR A 493 -7.95 15.77 -18.07
C THR A 493 -8.37 14.45 -18.72
N ARG A 494 -8.81 14.50 -19.99
CA ARG A 494 -9.04 13.28 -20.76
C ARG A 494 -7.76 12.56 -21.15
N ASP A 495 -6.65 13.30 -21.27
CA ASP A 495 -5.41 12.85 -21.91
C ASP A 495 -4.20 12.78 -20.96
N ASP A 496 -4.22 13.55 -19.87
CA ASP A 496 -3.09 13.72 -18.97
C ASP A 496 -3.57 13.86 -17.51
N MET A 497 -2.63 13.67 -16.58
CA MET A 497 -2.81 14.10 -15.19
C MET A 497 -1.74 15.13 -14.82
N TRP A 498 -2.18 16.24 -14.26
CA TRP A 498 -1.33 17.34 -13.83
C TRP A 498 -1.26 17.39 -12.31
N GLN A 499 -0.09 17.70 -11.77
CA GLN A 499 0.08 17.99 -10.35
C GLN A 499 0.65 19.39 -10.15
N LEU A 500 -0.05 20.19 -9.36
CA LEU A 500 0.43 21.49 -8.90
C LEU A 500 0.89 21.33 -7.46
N ARG A 501 2.20 21.32 -7.24
CA ARG A 501 2.81 21.27 -5.90
C ARG A 501 3.07 22.69 -5.41
N LEU A 502 2.19 23.15 -4.53
CA LEU A 502 2.18 24.51 -4.03
C LEU A 502 3.34 24.76 -3.07
N HIS A 503 4.16 25.76 -3.37
CA HIS A 503 5.22 26.21 -2.46
C HIS A 503 4.62 26.76 -1.15
N ARG A 504 3.51 27.49 -1.28
CA ARG A 504 2.69 28.02 -0.17
C ARG A 504 1.20 27.97 -0.54
N GLY A 505 0.31 28.06 0.45
CA GLY A 505 -1.15 28.09 0.25
C GLY A 505 -1.82 26.73 0.48
N SER A 506 -3.06 26.56 0.03
CA SER A 506 -3.85 25.35 0.31
C SER A 506 -4.27 24.65 -0.98
N ALA A 507 -3.89 23.38 -1.15
CA ALA A 507 -4.41 22.57 -2.25
C ALA A 507 -5.90 22.26 -2.07
N PHE A 508 -6.38 22.22 -0.82
CA PHE A 508 -7.82 22.06 -0.54
C PHE A 508 -8.61 23.26 -1.05
N ARG A 509 -8.11 24.48 -0.85
CA ARG A 509 -8.71 25.71 -1.39
C ARG A 509 -8.85 25.64 -2.90
N LEU A 510 -7.75 25.34 -3.61
CA LEU A 510 -7.76 25.27 -5.07
C LEU A 510 -8.68 24.14 -5.58
N HIS A 511 -8.67 22.98 -4.92
CA HIS A 511 -9.54 21.88 -5.29
C HIS A 511 -11.01 22.29 -5.21
N LEU A 512 -11.45 22.89 -4.09
CA LEU A 512 -12.83 23.35 -3.92
C LEU A 512 -13.22 24.41 -4.96
N ALA A 513 -12.32 25.38 -5.23
CA ALA A 513 -12.56 26.42 -6.23
C ALA A 513 -12.74 25.82 -7.64
N VAL A 514 -11.80 24.99 -8.08
CA VAL A 514 -11.81 24.40 -9.42
C VAL A 514 -12.97 23.41 -9.60
N ASP A 515 -13.27 22.60 -8.58
CA ASP A 515 -14.36 21.62 -8.65
C ASP A 515 -15.73 22.31 -8.78
N ARG A 516 -15.92 23.41 -8.05
CA ARG A 516 -17.10 24.27 -8.16
C ARG A 516 -17.21 24.92 -9.54
N TRP A 517 -16.21 25.69 -9.97
CA TRP A 517 -16.25 26.41 -11.25
C TRP A 517 -16.49 25.44 -12.43
N ARG A 518 -15.90 24.24 -12.38
CA ARG A 518 -16.16 23.17 -13.36
C ARG A 518 -17.64 22.76 -13.36
N THR A 519 -18.24 22.60 -12.19
CA THR A 519 -19.63 22.14 -12.02
C THR A 519 -20.62 23.22 -12.48
N GLU A 520 -20.41 24.47 -12.09
CA GLU A 520 -21.23 25.61 -12.51
C GLU A 520 -21.19 25.79 -14.02
N ARG A 521 -20.01 25.69 -14.63
CA ARG A 521 -19.87 25.81 -16.08
C ARG A 521 -20.55 24.65 -16.83
N ARG A 522 -20.47 23.41 -16.32
CA ARG A 522 -21.22 22.28 -16.89
C ARG A 522 -22.73 22.50 -16.81
N ALA A 523 -23.22 23.03 -15.68
CA ALA A 523 -24.62 23.38 -15.52
C ALA A 523 -25.04 24.47 -16.53
N ALA A 524 -24.26 25.54 -16.68
CA ALA A 524 -24.52 26.62 -17.63
C ALA A 524 -24.55 26.13 -19.09
N VAL A 525 -23.63 25.25 -19.49
CA VAL A 525 -23.64 24.64 -20.84
C VAL A 525 -24.88 23.76 -21.05
N SER A 526 -25.27 22.96 -20.05
CA SER A 526 -26.47 22.13 -20.15
C SER A 526 -27.76 22.95 -20.27
N GLN A 527 -27.87 24.08 -19.56
CA GLN A 527 -29.01 25.00 -19.65
C GLN A 527 -29.02 25.79 -20.97
N GLY A 528 -27.85 26.23 -21.44
CA GLY A 528 -27.70 26.87 -22.74
C GLY A 528 -28.10 25.94 -23.89
N ALA A 529 -27.71 24.66 -23.86
CA ALA A 529 -28.11 23.67 -24.85
C ALA A 529 -29.63 23.41 -24.87
N VAL A 530 -30.29 23.46 -23.70
CA VAL A 530 -31.77 23.36 -23.61
C VAL A 530 -32.43 24.63 -24.17
N GLY A 531 -31.86 25.81 -23.95
CA GLY A 531 -32.34 27.08 -24.51
C GLY A 531 -32.24 27.15 -26.03
N THR A 532 -31.16 26.63 -26.63
CA THR A 532 -31.00 26.59 -28.10
C THR A 532 -31.97 25.60 -28.75
N VAL A 533 -32.29 24.48 -28.09
CA VAL A 533 -33.32 23.54 -28.56
C VAL A 533 -34.72 24.15 -28.47
N ALA A 534 -35.00 24.96 -27.45
CA ALA A 534 -36.27 25.69 -27.33
C ALA A 534 -36.42 26.81 -28.38
N GLN A 535 -35.33 27.48 -28.78
CA GLN A 535 -35.36 28.49 -29.83
C GLN A 535 -35.47 27.90 -31.25
N LEU A 536 -34.96 26.69 -31.48
CA LEU A 536 -35.12 25.98 -32.76
C LEU A 536 -36.51 25.33 -32.92
N GLY A 537 -37.30 25.24 -31.85
CA GLY A 537 -38.69 24.75 -31.88
C GLY A 537 -39.75 25.81 -32.19
N ASN A 538 -39.37 27.09 -32.30
CA ASN A 538 -40.30 28.22 -32.51
C ASN A 538 -40.09 28.97 -33.84
N VAL A 539 -39.43 28.34 -34.81
CA VAL A 539 -39.44 28.79 -36.20
C VAL A 539 -40.27 27.78 -37.00
N GLN A 540 -41.59 27.99 -37.03
CA GLN A 540 -42.51 27.40 -38.00
C GLN A 540 -43.02 28.50 -38.93
#